data_AF-A0A658NYA8-F1
#
_entry.id   AF-A0A658NYA8-F1
#
_cell.length_a   1.000
_cell.length_b   1.000
_cell.length_c   1.000
_cell.angle_alpha   90.00
_cell.angle_beta   90.00
_cell.angle_gamma   90.00
#
_symmetry.space_group_name_H-M   'P 1'
#
loop_
_entity.id
_entity.type
_entity.pdbx_description
1 polymer ?
#
loop_
_entity_poly.entity_id
_entity_poly.type
_entity_poly.pdbx_seq_one_letter_code
_entity_poly.pdbx_strand_id
1 'polypeptide(L)'
;TEDDIADFLLNTPDFFGRARAYECARVFLAERGGEIAGSAAVTVRDVLVGGRLERGGYEFQFFTTPEFRRQGVAQALRAAIEAWLRA
;
A
#
# COMPACT_ATOMS: atom_id res chain seq x y z
N THR A 1 -21.37 2.19 18.68
CA THR A 1 -22.22 2.77 17.62
C THR A 1 -21.56 2.50 16.27
N GLU A 2 -22.24 2.71 15.13
CA GLU A 2 -21.60 2.59 13.80
C GLU A 2 -20.28 3.39 13.69
N ASP A 3 -20.19 4.50 14.43
CA ASP A 3 -18.98 5.32 14.53
C ASP A 3 -17.79 4.63 15.21
N ASP A 4 -18.02 3.76 16.21
CA ASP A 4 -16.94 3.05 16.92
C ASP A 4 -16.24 2.02 16.03
N ILE A 5 -16.96 1.43 15.08
CA ILE A 5 -16.41 0.47 14.11
C ILE A 5 -15.56 1.21 13.08
N ALA A 6 -16.01 2.39 12.64
CA ALA A 6 -15.24 3.24 11.73
C ALA A 6 -13.93 3.69 12.39
N ASP A 7 -13.96 4.13 13.64
CA ASP A 7 -12.76 4.52 14.38
C ASP A 7 -11.81 3.34 14.63
N PHE A 8 -12.31 2.16 14.95
CA PHE A 8 -11.47 0.96 15.09
C PHE A 8 -10.80 0.56 13.76
N LEU A 9 -11.51 0.68 12.64
CA LEU A 9 -10.98 0.37 11.31
C LEU A 9 -10.04 1.47 10.76
N LEU A 10 -10.22 2.73 11.18
CA LEU A 10 -9.41 3.88 10.78
C LEU A 10 -8.16 4.07 11.64
N ASN A 11 -8.23 3.79 12.96
CA ASN A 11 -7.17 4.11 13.93
C ASN A 11 -6.39 2.91 14.49
N THR A 12 -6.62 1.67 14.04
CA THR A 12 -5.73 0.58 14.47
C THR A 12 -4.37 0.72 13.77
N PRO A 13 -3.25 0.78 14.50
CA PRO A 13 -1.89 0.86 13.93
C PRO A 13 -1.46 -0.44 13.24
N ASP A 14 -2.37 -1.39 13.07
CA ASP A 14 -2.10 -2.68 12.47
C ASP A 14 -2.06 -2.54 10.93
N PHE A 15 -0.86 -2.23 10.45
CA PHE A 15 -0.50 -2.25 9.04
C PHE A 15 -0.93 -3.55 8.36
N PHE A 16 -0.75 -4.70 9.03
CA PHE A 16 -1.05 -6.02 8.46
C PHE A 16 -2.54 -6.39 8.54
N GLY A 17 -3.27 -5.87 9.53
CA GLY A 17 -4.71 -6.09 9.68
C GLY A 17 -5.54 -5.55 8.51
N ARG A 18 -5.15 -4.40 7.93
CA ARG A 18 -5.82 -3.85 6.73
C ARG A 18 -5.38 -4.53 5.43
N ALA A 19 -4.13 -5.01 5.35
CA ALA A 19 -3.69 -5.85 4.24
C ALA A 19 -4.45 -7.18 4.19
N ARG A 20 -4.79 -7.76 5.36
CA ARG A 20 -5.63 -8.97 5.47
C ARG A 20 -7.03 -8.83 4.86
N ALA A 21 -7.59 -7.62 4.83
CA ALA A 21 -8.88 -7.37 4.18
C ALA A 21 -8.81 -7.54 2.65
N TYR A 22 -7.60 -7.60 2.10
CA TYR A 22 -7.33 -7.87 0.70
C TYR A 22 -6.56 -9.20 0.61
N GLU A 23 -7.27 -10.30 0.36
CA GLU A 23 -6.72 -11.67 0.31
C GLU A 23 -5.47 -11.83 -0.59
N CYS A 24 -5.26 -10.91 -1.54
CA CYS A 24 -4.15 -10.89 -2.49
C CYS A 24 -3.23 -9.65 -2.36
N ALA A 25 -3.17 -9.01 -1.20
CA ALA A 25 -2.27 -7.88 -1.01
C ALA A 25 -0.79 -8.31 -0.97
N ARG A 26 0.05 -7.56 -1.68
CA ARG A 26 1.51 -7.65 -1.63
C ARG A 26 2.08 -6.40 -0.95
N VAL A 27 3.01 -6.60 -0.03
CA VAL A 27 3.71 -5.54 0.69
C VAL A 27 5.13 -5.38 0.13
N PHE A 28 5.56 -4.13 0.00
CA PHE A 28 6.89 -3.71 -0.40
C PHE A 28 7.53 -2.92 0.75
N LEU A 29 8.81 -3.20 1.01
CA LEU A 29 9.61 -2.49 1.99
C LEU A 29 10.79 -1.83 1.27
N ALA A 30 11.09 -0.60 1.65
CA ALA A 30 12.29 0.10 1.23
C ALA A 30 13.24 0.17 2.42
N GLU A 31 14.47 -0.27 2.22
CA GLU A 31 15.52 -0.25 3.22
C GLU A 31 16.63 0.71 2.82
N ARG A 32 17.21 1.40 3.81
CA ARG A 32 18.39 2.25 3.64
C ARG A 32 19.30 2.05 4.85
N GLY A 33 20.53 1.61 4.60
CA GLY A 33 21.50 1.36 5.68
C GLY A 33 21.07 0.26 6.65
N GLY A 34 20.26 -0.70 6.20
CA GLY A 34 19.72 -1.77 7.05
C GLY A 34 18.49 -1.37 7.89
N GLU A 35 18.01 -0.13 7.76
CA GLU A 35 16.80 0.34 8.42
C GLU A 35 15.64 0.45 7.44
N ILE A 36 14.41 0.21 7.91
CA ILE A 36 13.20 0.40 7.11
C ILE A 36 12.96 1.90 6.91
N ALA A 37 13.13 2.35 5.67
CA ALA A 37 12.92 3.72 5.26
C ALA A 37 11.45 4.00 4.87
N GLY A 38 10.71 2.97 4.47
CA GLY A 38 9.30 3.09 4.13
C GLY A 38 8.66 1.76 3.73
N SER A 39 7.34 1.80 3.58
CA SER A 39 6.55 0.66 3.15
C SER A 39 5.41 1.10 2.23
N ALA A 40 4.93 0.16 1.42
CA ALA A 40 3.75 0.32 0.60
C ALA A 40 3.06 -1.04 0.41
N ALA A 41 1.75 -1.03 0.22
CA ALA A 41 0.99 -2.22 -0.12
C ALA A 41 0.21 -2.01 -1.42
N VAL A 42 -0.02 -3.10 -2.14
CA VAL A 42 -0.81 -3.11 -3.37
C VAL A 42 -1.64 -4.39 -3.41
N THR A 43 -2.87 -4.28 -3.89
CA THR A 43 -3.68 -5.44 -4.28
C THR A 43 -4.11 -5.28 -5.73
N VAL A 44 -4.38 -6.39 -6.41
CA VAL A 44 -4.87 -6.39 -7.78
C VAL A 44 -6.32 -6.83 -7.78
N ARG A 45 -7.17 -6.01 -8.40
CA ARG A 45 -8.61 -6.30 -8.51
C ARG A 45 -9.15 -5.85 -9.85
N ASP A 46 -10.27 -6.43 -10.24
CA ASP A 46 -11.00 -5.94 -11.38
C ASP A 46 -11.72 -4.62 -11.02
N VAL A 47 -11.60 -3.63 -11.90
CA VAL A 47 -12.18 -2.30 -11.75
C VAL A 47 -12.90 -1.90 -13.03
N LEU A 48 -14.02 -1.19 -12.91
CA LEU A 48 -14.72 -0.65 -14.07
C LEU A 48 -14.12 0.69 -14.49
N VAL A 49 -13.55 0.75 -15.69
CA VAL A 49 -12.99 1.96 -16.31
C VAL A 49 -13.72 2.21 -17.62
N GLY A 50 -14.49 3.30 -17.69
CA GLY A 50 -15.28 3.63 -18.88
C GLY A 50 -16.28 2.54 -19.28
N GLY A 51 -16.87 1.84 -18.30
CA GLY A 51 -17.83 0.75 -18.53
C GLY A 51 -17.20 -0.59 -18.91
N ARG A 52 -15.86 -0.68 -18.96
CA ARG A 52 -15.12 -1.92 -19.22
C ARG A 52 -14.48 -2.43 -17.94
N LEU A 53 -14.49 -3.76 -17.76
CA LEU A 53 -13.78 -4.40 -16.67
C LEU A 53 -12.30 -4.48 -17.02
N GLU A 54 -11.46 -3.85 -16.22
CA GLU A 54 -10.01 -3.77 -16.41
C GLU A 54 -9.30 -4.21 -15.12
N ARG A 55 -8.10 -4.78 -15.23
CA ARG A 55 -7.32 -5.21 -14.07
C ARG A 55 -6.53 -4.03 -13.51
N GLY A 56 -6.87 -3.60 -12.30
CA GLY A 56 -6.29 -2.42 -11.66
C GLY A 56 -5.47 -2.74 -10.41
N GLY A 57 -4.30 -2.11 -10.28
CA GLY A 57 -3.55 -2.06 -9.03
C GLY A 57 -4.15 -1.03 -8.09
N TYR A 58 -4.53 -1.45 -6.88
CA TYR A 58 -4.96 -0.55 -5.81
C TYR A 58 -3.85 -0.45 -4.77
N GLU A 59 -3.17 0.70 -4.78
CA GLU A 59 -2.08 1.04 -3.86
C GLU A 59 -2.63 1.65 -2.57
N PHE A 60 -2.12 1.19 -1.42
CA PHE A 60 -2.53 1.68 -0.10
C PHE A 60 -1.37 1.59 0.91
N GLN A 61 -1.56 2.21 2.07
CA GLN A 61 -0.57 2.20 3.17
C GLN A 61 0.85 2.60 2.75
N PHE A 62 0.95 3.69 1.99
CA PHE A 62 2.23 4.31 1.67
C PHE A 62 2.74 5.08 2.88
N PHE A 63 3.87 4.63 3.43
CA PHE A 63 4.54 5.29 4.55
C PHE A 63 6.01 5.52 4.24
N THR A 64 6.52 6.66 4.72
CA THR A 64 7.95 6.97 4.69
C THR A 64 8.31 7.53 6.06
N THR A 65 9.28 6.89 6.70
CA THR A 65 9.83 7.28 8.00
C THR A 65 10.29 8.75 7.91
N PRO A 66 9.96 9.62 8.88
CA PRO A 66 10.17 11.07 8.77
C PRO A 66 11.57 11.50 8.31
N GLU A 67 12.59 10.81 8.81
CA GLU A 67 14.01 11.02 8.58
C GLU A 67 14.41 10.78 7.11
N PHE A 68 13.66 9.95 6.39
CA PHE A 68 13.90 9.60 4.99
C PHE A 68 12.93 10.29 4.01
N ARG A 69 12.08 11.22 4.48
CA ARG A 69 11.16 11.96 3.62
C ARG A 69 11.90 12.83 2.61
N ARG A 70 11.28 13.00 1.44
CA ARG A 70 11.83 13.79 0.30
C ARG A 70 13.16 13.28 -0.24
N GLN A 71 13.50 12.02 0.03
CA GLN A 71 14.72 11.37 -0.46
C GLN A 71 14.43 10.25 -1.48
N GLY A 72 13.24 10.26 -2.09
CA GLY A 72 12.86 9.31 -3.15
C GLY A 72 12.29 7.97 -2.68
N VAL A 73 12.14 7.72 -1.38
CA VAL A 73 11.63 6.43 -0.85
C VAL A 73 10.28 6.03 -1.44
N ALA A 74 9.28 6.93 -1.40
CA ALA A 74 7.95 6.66 -1.95
C ALA A 74 7.99 6.41 -3.48
N GLN A 75 8.89 7.08 -4.20
CA GLN A 75 9.06 6.88 -5.64
C GLN A 75 9.67 5.51 -5.95
N ALA A 76 10.66 5.08 -5.16
CA ALA A 76 11.26 3.75 -5.29
C ALA A 76 10.24 2.64 -5.01
N LEU A 77 9.41 2.80 -3.97
CA LEU A 77 8.31 1.88 -3.65
C LEU A 77 7.30 1.80 -4.80
N ARG A 78 6.86 2.95 -5.34
CA ARG A 78 5.95 3.00 -6.49
C ARG A 78 6.54 2.29 -7.70
N ALA A 79 7.80 2.57 -8.05
CA ALA A 79 8.46 1.95 -9.19
C ALA A 79 8.55 0.41 -9.04
N ALA A 80 8.82 -0.08 -7.83
CA ALA A 80 8.84 -1.52 -7.55
C ALA A 80 7.45 -2.16 -7.69
N ILE A 81 6.40 -1.47 -7.24
CA ILE A 81 5.01 -1.91 -7.43
C ILE A 81 4.65 -1.96 -8.91
N GLU A 82 4.94 -0.91 -9.67
CA GLU A 82 4.67 -0.86 -11.12
C GLU A 82 5.41 -1.96 -11.88
N ALA A 83 6.67 -2.20 -11.53
CA ALA A 83 7.45 -3.29 -12.12
C ALA A 83 6.82 -4.66 -11.83
N TRP A 84 6.35 -4.89 -10.60
CA TRP A 84 5.65 -6.12 -10.24
C TRP A 84 4.31 -6.29 -10.97
N LEU A 85 3.54 -5.22 -11.13
CA LEU A 85 2.25 -5.27 -11.83
C LEU A 85 2.39 -5.55 -13.33
N ARG A 86 3.55 -5.27 -13.92
CA ARG A 86 3.84 -5.49 -15.34
C ARG A 86 4.50 -6.84 -15.63
N ALA A 87 4.99 -7.53 -14.61
CA ALA A 87 5.65 -8.84 -14.72
C ALA A 87 4.62 -9.97 -14.79
#